data_AF-A0A1C4VQ34-F1
#
_entry.id   AF-A0A1C4VQ34-F1
#
_cell.length_a   1.000
_cell.length_b   1.000
_cell.length_c   1.000
_cell.angle_alpha   90.00
_cell.angle_beta   90.00
_cell.angle_gamma   90.00
#
_symmetry.space_group_name_H-M   'P 1'
#
loop_
_entity.id
_entity.type
_entity.pdbx_description
1 polymer ?
#
loop_
_entity_poly.entity_id
_entity_poly.type
_entity_poly.pdbx_seq_one_letter_code
_entity_poly.pdbx_strand_id
1 'polypeptide(L)'
;MSITITSFDGADRVAVDEAYRIGSTANDVDLPDFPPFCRRRFDALIHTPMPGTRSLWALARLDGVPAGYLQLDLPQLDNTENATAELVVHPDLRRRGVGRALHEYAARLLREHGRKRVVAMAVSALPGGPARSAAGDAFAAATGAKSALAEVRRRLDVGGIDRVALRAALAEARPRAEGYHSVCWQGTTPQEYVADIAHLDGRLLMDAPMDDVQWEPEQVDADRIRGNERALDARGRRRYHLGMRHEASGRLVAWTLLDVGASADWHAFQQITIVDPAHRGHRLGLIAKAENLHHLLTHEPAVRVIDTFTPPATATWWRSTSSSASARWTPGPTGSSPSDGHSRYCSRSVLRHDGGHDGDPASPVREARRHPQPCADRDHGAGLLVRLSRISQPPGVRRDRRRRRQGRLRGVPRW
;
A
#
# COMPACT_ATOMS: atom_id res chain seq x y z
N MET A 1 -32.30 9.22 -12.81
CA MET A 1 -30.90 9.23 -12.34
C MET A 1 -30.13 8.19 -13.13
N SER A 2 -29.29 8.65 -14.04
CA SER A 2 -28.48 7.83 -14.94
C SER A 2 -27.02 7.87 -14.49
N ILE A 3 -26.39 6.71 -14.37
CA ILE A 3 -24.95 6.60 -14.09
C ILE A 3 -24.29 6.02 -15.32
N THR A 4 -23.34 6.76 -15.89
CA THR A 4 -22.50 6.29 -17.00
C THR A 4 -21.06 6.16 -16.51
N ILE A 5 -20.35 5.15 -16.99
CA ILE A 5 -18.94 4.90 -16.65
C ILE A 5 -18.18 4.68 -17.95
N THR A 6 -17.14 5.48 -18.16
CA THR A 6 -16.31 5.43 -19.37
C THR A 6 -14.85 5.28 -18.98
N SER A 7 -14.15 4.34 -19.62
CA SER A 7 -12.70 4.22 -19.48
C SER A 7 -12.00 5.38 -20.15
N PHE A 8 -10.92 5.86 -19.57
CA PHE A 8 -10.07 6.89 -20.17
C PHE A 8 -8.60 6.53 -20.02
N ASP A 9 -7.75 7.20 -20.78
CA ASP A 9 -6.29 7.14 -20.66
C ASP A 9 -5.71 8.55 -20.50
N GLY A 10 -4.38 8.66 -20.46
CA GLY A 10 -3.72 9.96 -20.30
C GLY A 10 -3.92 10.94 -21.46
N ALA A 11 -4.39 10.50 -22.64
CA ALA A 11 -4.65 11.41 -23.74
C ALA A 11 -5.95 12.22 -23.53
N ASP A 12 -6.92 11.68 -22.78
CA ASP A 12 -8.16 12.38 -22.43
C ASP A 12 -7.94 13.37 -21.28
N ARG A 13 -7.34 14.53 -21.62
CA ARG A 13 -7.04 15.58 -20.64
C ARG A 13 -8.25 16.06 -19.85
N VAL A 14 -9.44 16.03 -20.47
CA VAL A 14 -10.67 16.48 -19.80
C VAL A 14 -11.06 15.49 -18.70
N ALA A 15 -11.07 14.19 -19.01
CA ALA A 15 -11.37 13.16 -18.01
C ALA A 15 -10.32 13.13 -16.88
N VAL A 16 -9.04 13.31 -17.22
CA VAL A 16 -7.95 13.42 -16.23
C VAL A 16 -8.18 14.60 -15.29
N ASP A 17 -8.49 15.78 -15.82
CA ASP A 17 -8.77 16.98 -15.02
C ASP A 17 -9.98 16.80 -14.10
N GLU A 18 -11.06 16.19 -14.61
CA GLU A 18 -12.26 15.93 -13.82
C GLU A 18 -12.02 14.92 -12.71
N ALA A 19 -11.30 13.83 -12.99
CA ALA A 19 -10.90 12.83 -11.99
C ALA A 19 -10.00 13.46 -10.91
N TYR A 20 -9.04 14.31 -11.29
CA TYR A 20 -8.20 15.03 -10.35
C TYR A 20 -9.02 15.92 -9.41
N ARG A 21 -9.99 16.70 -9.93
CA ARG A 21 -10.85 17.56 -9.10
C ARG A 21 -11.66 16.76 -8.09
N ILE A 22 -12.20 15.59 -8.51
CA ILE A 22 -12.90 14.67 -7.63
C ILE A 22 -11.97 14.18 -6.51
N GLY A 23 -10.75 13.73 -6.85
CA GLY A 23 -9.76 13.25 -5.90
C GLY A 23 -9.33 14.32 -4.91
N SER A 24 -9.03 15.52 -5.39
CA SER A 24 -8.67 16.66 -4.55
C SER A 24 -9.78 17.01 -3.56
N THR A 25 -11.03 17.12 -4.04
CA THR A 25 -12.17 17.45 -3.17
C THR A 25 -12.42 16.35 -2.13
N ALA A 26 -12.31 15.08 -2.52
CA ALA A 26 -12.45 13.97 -1.58
C ALA A 26 -11.33 13.96 -0.53
N ASN A 27 -10.08 14.22 -0.92
CA ASN A 27 -8.95 14.32 -0.01
C ASN A 27 -9.17 15.40 1.06
N ASP A 28 -9.60 16.60 0.65
CA ASP A 28 -9.80 17.71 1.58
C ASP A 28 -10.92 17.44 2.59
N VAL A 29 -11.98 16.72 2.18
CA VAL A 29 -13.10 16.36 3.06
C VAL A 29 -12.76 15.18 3.97
N ASP A 30 -12.14 14.12 3.44
CA ASP A 30 -11.94 12.87 4.18
C ASP A 30 -10.67 12.88 5.03
N LEU A 31 -9.64 13.60 4.57
CA LEU A 31 -8.31 13.67 5.17
C LEU A 31 -7.80 15.13 5.28
N PRO A 32 -8.54 16.03 5.95
CA PRO A 32 -8.20 17.47 6.03
C PRO A 32 -6.85 17.77 6.71
N ASP A 33 -6.28 16.80 7.42
CA ASP A 33 -4.99 16.90 8.11
C ASP A 33 -3.84 16.22 7.36
N PHE A 34 -4.06 15.80 6.12
CA PHE A 34 -3.08 15.20 5.22
C PHE A 34 -2.60 16.21 4.17
N PRO A 35 -1.45 15.99 3.51
CA PRO A 35 -1.00 16.88 2.45
C PRO A 35 -2.05 17.07 1.35
N PRO A 36 -2.05 18.23 0.66
CA PRO A 36 -2.91 18.46 -0.49
C PRO A 36 -2.72 17.39 -1.58
N PHE A 37 -3.79 17.10 -2.30
CA PHE A 37 -3.76 16.15 -3.41
C PHE A 37 -2.90 16.67 -4.56
N CYS A 38 -1.71 16.09 -4.72
CA CYS A 38 -0.69 16.57 -5.63
C CYS A 38 -1.05 16.28 -7.10
N ARG A 39 -1.25 17.34 -7.89
CA ARG A 39 -1.56 17.24 -9.32
C ARG A 39 -0.49 16.49 -10.12
N ARG A 40 0.79 16.84 -9.92
CA ARG A 40 1.91 16.18 -10.61
C ARG A 40 1.94 14.68 -10.32
N ARG A 41 1.68 14.28 -9.08
CA ARG A 41 1.61 12.86 -8.70
C ARG A 41 0.45 12.16 -9.41
N PHE A 42 -0.73 12.77 -9.43
CA PHE A 42 -1.92 12.22 -10.09
C PHE A 42 -1.68 11.99 -11.59
N ASP A 43 -1.16 12.99 -12.31
CA ASP A 43 -0.84 12.87 -13.73
C ASP A 43 0.20 11.76 -13.96
N ALA A 44 1.23 11.68 -13.11
CA ALA A 44 2.27 10.67 -13.22
C ALA A 44 1.78 9.24 -12.96
N LEU A 45 0.75 9.03 -12.13
CA LEU A 45 0.14 7.70 -11.97
C LEU A 45 -0.47 7.17 -13.27
N ILE A 46 -0.93 8.07 -14.15
CA ILE A 46 -1.53 7.73 -15.44
C ILE A 46 -0.46 7.55 -16.51
N HIS A 47 0.51 8.48 -16.56
CA HIS A 47 1.50 8.53 -17.64
C HIS A 47 2.78 7.73 -17.38
N THR A 48 3.09 7.45 -16.12
CA THR A 48 4.31 6.76 -15.70
C THR A 48 3.97 5.81 -14.54
N PRO A 49 3.20 4.75 -14.82
CA PRO A 49 2.89 3.74 -13.82
C PRO A 49 4.17 3.10 -13.29
N MET A 50 4.08 2.40 -12.16
CA MET A 50 5.18 1.56 -11.72
C MET A 50 5.56 0.58 -12.85
N PRO A 51 6.85 0.21 -12.99
CA PRO A 51 7.25 -0.79 -13.99
C PRO A 51 6.36 -2.02 -13.85
N GLY A 52 6.12 -2.78 -14.92
CA GLY A 52 5.28 -4.01 -14.92
C GLY A 52 3.93 -3.95 -14.24
N THR A 53 3.38 -2.76 -14.04
CA THR A 53 2.01 -2.54 -13.63
C THR A 53 1.25 -2.00 -14.82
N ARG A 54 0.07 -2.57 -15.09
CA ARG A 54 -0.89 -2.01 -16.04
C ARG A 54 -1.97 -1.30 -15.24
N SER A 55 -2.10 0.00 -15.42
CA SER A 55 -3.15 0.80 -14.80
C SER A 55 -4.35 0.97 -15.73
N LEU A 56 -5.56 0.81 -15.20
CA LEU A 56 -6.82 1.05 -15.90
C LEU A 56 -7.58 2.16 -15.17
N TRP A 57 -8.11 3.11 -15.93
CA TRP A 57 -8.80 4.27 -15.40
C TRP A 57 -10.21 4.38 -15.96
N ALA A 58 -11.16 4.81 -15.12
CA ALA A 58 -12.52 5.09 -15.54
C ALA A 58 -13.14 6.26 -14.77
N LEU A 59 -13.97 7.02 -15.45
CA LEU A 59 -14.72 8.15 -14.88
C LEU A 59 -16.21 7.78 -14.84
N ALA A 60 -16.82 7.95 -13.68
CA ALA A 60 -18.27 7.85 -13.51
C ALA A 60 -18.91 9.23 -13.57
N ARG A 61 -20.00 9.34 -14.32
CA ARG A 61 -20.86 10.53 -14.35
C ARG A 61 -22.24 10.19 -13.81
N LEU A 62 -22.81 11.10 -13.04
CA LEU A 62 -24.17 11.06 -12.54
C LEU A 62 -24.98 12.14 -13.24
N ASP A 63 -25.94 11.74 -14.07
CA ASP A 63 -26.74 12.65 -14.91
C ASP A 63 -25.85 13.62 -15.72
N GLY A 64 -24.72 13.12 -16.24
CA GLY A 64 -23.72 13.87 -17.02
C GLY A 64 -22.64 14.58 -16.20
N VAL A 65 -22.81 14.75 -14.89
CA VAL A 65 -21.85 15.43 -14.01
C VAL A 65 -20.77 14.46 -13.53
N PRO A 66 -19.46 14.78 -13.59
CA PRO A 66 -18.40 13.95 -13.01
C PRO A 66 -18.66 13.66 -11.54
N ALA A 67 -18.76 12.38 -11.19
CA ALA A 67 -19.23 11.95 -9.88
C ALA A 67 -18.28 11.01 -9.14
N GLY A 68 -17.40 10.33 -9.86
CA GLY A 68 -16.37 9.49 -9.26
C GLY A 68 -15.34 9.03 -10.28
N TYR A 69 -14.21 8.51 -9.82
CA TYR A 69 -13.26 7.81 -10.66
C TYR A 69 -12.87 6.46 -10.05
N LEU A 70 -12.32 5.61 -10.91
CA LEU A 70 -11.73 4.32 -10.57
C LEU A 70 -10.34 4.25 -11.20
N GLN A 71 -9.35 3.88 -10.39
CA GLN A 71 -8.05 3.39 -10.82
C GLN A 71 -7.94 1.93 -10.41
N LEU A 72 -7.49 1.08 -11.32
CA LEU A 72 -7.09 -0.30 -11.04
C LEU A 72 -5.64 -0.50 -11.47
N ASP A 73 -4.80 -0.95 -10.56
CA ASP A 73 -3.43 -1.37 -10.91
C ASP A 73 -3.34 -2.89 -10.93
N LEU A 74 -2.91 -3.41 -12.08
CA LEU A 74 -2.83 -4.83 -12.36
C LEU A 74 -1.34 -5.20 -12.49
N PRO A 75 -0.73 -5.84 -11.49
CA PRO A 75 0.59 -6.45 -11.62
C PRO A 75 0.63 -7.40 -12.82
N GLN A 76 1.62 -7.23 -13.70
CA GLN A 76 1.75 -8.04 -14.93
C GLN A 76 2.75 -9.20 -14.79
N LEU A 77 3.41 -9.26 -13.65
CA LEU A 77 4.70 -9.88 -13.56
C LEU A 77 4.76 -10.92 -12.44
N ASP A 78 4.67 -10.47 -11.21
CA ASP A 78 4.30 -11.28 -10.04
C ASP A 78 2.87 -10.91 -9.60
N ASN A 79 2.30 -11.70 -8.68
CA ASN A 79 0.98 -11.42 -8.10
C ASN A 79 -0.12 -11.18 -9.15
N THR A 80 -0.04 -11.85 -10.31
CA THR A 80 -0.90 -11.56 -11.48
C THR A 80 -2.37 -11.90 -11.25
N GLU A 81 -2.68 -12.69 -10.23
CA GLU A 81 -4.06 -12.92 -9.81
C GLU A 81 -4.64 -11.78 -8.95
N ASN A 82 -3.81 -10.83 -8.54
CA ASN A 82 -4.17 -9.72 -7.66
C ASN A 82 -4.30 -8.40 -8.44
N ALA A 83 -4.91 -7.42 -7.81
CA ALA A 83 -4.99 -6.04 -8.26
C ALA A 83 -5.15 -5.12 -7.05
N THR A 84 -4.78 -3.84 -7.19
CA THR A 84 -5.21 -2.80 -6.25
C THR A 84 -6.25 -1.90 -6.91
N ALA A 85 -7.10 -1.29 -6.10
CA ALA A 85 -8.14 -0.38 -6.55
C ALA A 85 -8.17 0.90 -5.72
N GLU A 86 -8.27 2.03 -6.40
CA GLU A 86 -8.69 3.30 -5.82
C GLU A 86 -10.04 3.68 -6.42
N LEU A 87 -11.04 3.83 -5.57
CA LEU A 87 -12.41 4.18 -5.96
C LEU A 87 -12.83 5.40 -5.15
N VAL A 88 -13.02 6.52 -5.85
CA VAL A 88 -13.36 7.80 -5.22
C VAL A 88 -14.67 8.31 -5.78
N VAL A 89 -15.56 8.75 -4.88
CA VAL A 89 -16.81 9.42 -5.22
C VAL A 89 -16.78 10.83 -4.65
N HIS A 90 -17.14 11.81 -5.47
CA HIS A 90 -17.23 13.20 -5.06
C HIS A 90 -18.08 13.32 -3.78
N PRO A 91 -17.61 14.01 -2.72
CA PRO A 91 -18.27 14.05 -1.42
C PRO A 91 -19.76 14.36 -1.48
N ASP A 92 -20.14 15.41 -2.22
CA ASP A 92 -21.54 15.81 -2.34
C ASP A 92 -22.39 14.79 -3.11
N LEU A 93 -21.78 14.00 -4.00
CA LEU A 93 -22.46 13.04 -4.87
C LEU A 93 -22.52 11.62 -4.29
N ARG A 94 -22.10 11.45 -3.02
CA ARG A 94 -22.17 10.17 -2.29
C ARG A 94 -23.62 9.73 -2.06
N ARG A 95 -23.76 8.44 -1.73
CA ARG A 95 -25.04 7.77 -1.41
C ARG A 95 -26.08 7.79 -2.54
N ARG A 96 -25.65 8.09 -3.78
CA ARG A 96 -26.46 8.07 -5.00
C ARG A 96 -26.07 6.93 -5.95
N GLY A 97 -25.67 5.78 -5.43
CA GLY A 97 -25.37 4.59 -6.25
C GLY A 97 -24.06 4.61 -7.04
N VAL A 98 -23.39 5.77 -7.23
CA VAL A 98 -22.13 5.90 -8.00
C VAL A 98 -21.05 4.92 -7.55
N GLY A 99 -20.78 4.84 -6.24
CA GLY A 99 -19.78 3.91 -5.71
C GLY A 99 -20.11 2.44 -6.01
N ARG A 100 -21.38 2.05 -5.92
CA ARG A 100 -21.83 0.69 -6.27
C ARG A 100 -21.59 0.40 -7.75
N ALA A 101 -21.94 1.34 -8.63
CA ALA A 101 -21.74 1.20 -10.08
C ALA A 101 -20.25 1.09 -10.43
N LEU A 102 -19.38 1.91 -9.82
CA LEU A 102 -17.93 1.83 -9.99
C LEU A 102 -17.36 0.48 -9.50
N HIS A 103 -17.84 -0.03 -8.36
CA HIS A 103 -17.42 -1.33 -7.85
C HIS A 103 -17.85 -2.48 -8.78
N GLU A 104 -19.08 -2.47 -9.29
CA GLU A 104 -19.57 -3.47 -10.25
C GLU A 104 -18.77 -3.42 -11.57
N TYR A 105 -18.46 -2.21 -12.04
CA TYR A 105 -17.61 -1.98 -13.20
C TYR A 105 -16.18 -2.51 -12.98
N ALA A 106 -15.59 -2.20 -11.83
CA ALA A 106 -14.28 -2.72 -11.42
C ALA A 106 -14.25 -4.26 -11.40
N ALA A 107 -15.25 -4.87 -10.75
CA ALA A 107 -15.34 -6.33 -10.66
C ALA A 107 -15.48 -6.99 -12.04
N ARG A 108 -16.15 -6.33 -13.00
CA ARG A 108 -16.20 -6.81 -14.39
C ARG A 108 -14.83 -6.72 -15.07
N LEU A 109 -14.17 -5.56 -15.03
CA LEU A 109 -12.84 -5.39 -15.63
C LEU A 109 -11.80 -6.36 -15.05
N LEU A 110 -11.84 -6.58 -13.73
CA LEU A 110 -10.94 -7.51 -13.06
C LEU A 110 -11.17 -8.95 -13.53
N ARG A 111 -12.42 -9.39 -13.72
CA ARG A 111 -12.74 -10.70 -14.32
C ARG A 111 -12.19 -10.83 -15.74
N GLU A 112 -12.41 -9.81 -16.57
CA GLU A 112 -11.94 -9.78 -17.97
C GLU A 112 -10.41 -9.90 -18.05
N HIS A 113 -9.69 -9.37 -17.07
CA HIS A 113 -8.23 -9.44 -16.97
C HIS A 113 -7.73 -10.64 -16.14
N GLY A 114 -8.59 -11.59 -15.78
CA GLY A 114 -8.21 -12.81 -15.06
C GLY A 114 -7.81 -12.59 -13.59
N ARG A 115 -8.14 -11.44 -13.00
CA ARG A 115 -7.81 -11.12 -11.61
C ARG A 115 -8.82 -11.78 -10.67
N LYS A 116 -8.29 -12.44 -9.63
CA LYS A 116 -9.06 -13.19 -8.63
C LYS A 116 -9.27 -12.40 -7.34
N ARG A 117 -8.36 -11.48 -7.02
CA ARG A 117 -8.34 -10.71 -5.77
C ARG A 117 -8.12 -9.23 -6.07
N VAL A 118 -8.78 -8.38 -5.31
CA VAL A 118 -8.55 -6.93 -5.33
C VAL A 118 -8.39 -6.42 -3.91
N VAL A 119 -7.46 -5.50 -3.72
CA VAL A 119 -7.19 -4.82 -2.44
C VAL A 119 -7.45 -3.34 -2.61
N ALA A 120 -8.15 -2.75 -1.65
CA ALA A 120 -8.35 -1.30 -1.54
C ALA A 120 -8.15 -0.88 -0.08
N MET A 121 -7.83 0.40 0.10
CA MET A 121 -7.68 1.01 1.43
C MET A 121 -8.89 1.89 1.76
N ALA A 122 -9.37 1.79 2.99
CA ALA A 122 -10.44 2.63 3.52
C ALA A 122 -10.01 3.33 4.81
N VAL A 123 -10.13 4.65 4.87
CA VAL A 123 -9.81 5.43 6.08
C VAL A 123 -10.80 5.08 7.18
N SER A 124 -10.29 4.67 8.34
CA SER A 124 -11.10 4.38 9.54
C SER A 124 -10.61 5.19 10.73
N ALA A 125 -11.49 5.46 11.69
CA ALA A 125 -11.11 6.11 12.94
C ALA A 125 -10.37 5.12 13.85
N LEU A 126 -9.23 5.55 14.40
CA LEU A 126 -8.58 4.82 15.49
C LEU A 126 -9.34 5.08 16.80
N PRO A 127 -9.52 4.08 17.70
CA PRO A 127 -10.06 4.33 19.02
C PRO A 127 -9.29 5.44 19.75
N GLY A 128 -9.99 6.49 20.21
CA GLY A 128 -9.39 7.67 20.84
C GLY A 128 -8.62 8.61 19.90
N GLY A 129 -8.63 8.34 18.59
CA GLY A 129 -8.09 9.23 17.57
C GLY A 129 -9.10 10.26 17.06
N PRO A 130 -8.70 11.12 16.11
CA PRO A 130 -9.62 12.05 15.46
C PRO A 130 -10.77 11.32 14.80
N ALA A 131 -11.96 11.92 14.86
CA ALA A 131 -13.12 11.40 14.15
C ALA A 131 -12.83 11.27 12.65
N ARG A 132 -13.25 10.15 12.06
CA ARG A 132 -13.18 9.88 10.62
C ARG A 132 -14.52 9.40 10.12
N SER A 133 -14.79 9.66 8.85
CA SER A 133 -15.98 9.15 8.17
C SER A 133 -15.97 7.61 8.17
N ALA A 134 -17.07 6.99 8.62
CA ALA A 134 -17.25 5.54 8.50
C ALA A 134 -17.70 5.11 7.09
N ALA A 135 -17.76 6.03 6.11
CA ALA A 135 -18.30 5.75 4.78
C ALA A 135 -17.48 4.69 4.03
N GLY A 136 -16.15 4.70 4.16
CA GLY A 136 -15.27 3.71 3.56
C GLY A 136 -15.54 2.31 4.09
N ASP A 137 -15.52 2.14 5.41
CA ASP A 137 -15.80 0.86 6.09
C ASP A 137 -17.19 0.32 5.76
N ALA A 138 -18.21 1.20 5.82
CA ALA A 138 -19.59 0.82 5.51
C ALA A 138 -19.75 0.43 4.03
N PHE A 139 -19.05 1.11 3.11
CA PHE A 139 -19.06 0.78 1.70
C PHE A 139 -18.39 -0.58 1.43
N ALA A 140 -17.20 -0.80 2.00
CA ALA A 140 -16.48 -2.07 1.94
C ALA A 140 -17.35 -3.25 2.44
N ALA A 141 -17.99 -3.09 3.60
CA ALA A 141 -18.89 -4.12 4.12
C ALA A 141 -20.08 -4.38 3.17
N ALA A 142 -20.67 -3.32 2.61
CA ALA A 142 -21.81 -3.42 1.70
C ALA A 142 -21.48 -4.06 0.34
N THR A 143 -20.22 -4.05 -0.09
CA THR A 143 -19.74 -4.75 -1.29
C THR A 143 -19.27 -6.18 -1.02
N GLY A 144 -19.31 -6.61 0.25
CA GLY A 144 -18.89 -7.95 0.66
C GLY A 144 -17.38 -8.10 0.87
N ALA A 145 -16.65 -6.98 0.96
CA ALA A 145 -15.25 -6.97 1.31
C ALA A 145 -15.08 -7.13 2.84
N LYS A 146 -13.97 -7.72 3.28
CA LYS A 146 -13.64 -8.06 4.67
C LYS A 146 -12.36 -7.36 5.09
N SER A 147 -12.19 -6.93 6.33
CA SER A 147 -10.89 -6.40 6.76
C SER A 147 -9.77 -7.45 6.64
N ALA A 148 -8.59 -7.08 6.14
CA ALA A 148 -7.40 -7.92 6.02
C ALA A 148 -6.25 -7.46 6.90
N LEU A 149 -5.89 -6.18 6.80
CA LEU A 149 -4.76 -5.61 7.52
C LEU A 149 -5.17 -4.24 8.04
N ALA A 150 -4.85 -3.97 9.30
CA ALA A 150 -4.94 -2.63 9.85
C ALA A 150 -3.58 -1.96 9.79
N GLU A 151 -3.55 -0.73 9.31
CA GLU A 151 -2.39 0.15 9.39
C GLU A 151 -2.75 1.38 10.20
N VAL A 152 -1.86 1.75 11.12
CA VAL A 152 -2.00 2.94 11.96
C VAL A 152 -1.09 4.01 11.39
N ARG A 153 -1.68 5.14 10.98
CA ARG A 153 -0.93 6.35 10.67
C ARG A 153 -0.28 6.88 11.93
N ARG A 154 1.04 6.98 11.93
CA ARG A 154 1.83 7.61 12.98
C ARG A 154 2.42 8.88 12.45
N ARG A 155 2.30 9.93 13.24
CA ARG A 155 2.76 11.27 12.91
C ARG A 155 3.86 11.69 13.87
N LEU A 156 5.01 12.07 13.34
CA LEU A 156 6.08 12.74 14.07
C LEU A 156 5.96 14.26 13.83
N ASP A 157 5.84 15.03 14.90
CA ASP A 157 6.06 16.48 14.88
C ASP A 157 7.55 16.76 15.06
N VAL A 158 8.17 17.36 14.04
CA VAL A 158 9.61 17.67 14.03
C VAL A 158 9.97 18.72 15.10
N GLY A 159 9.08 19.67 15.36
CA GLY A 159 9.27 20.69 16.39
C GLY A 159 9.24 20.12 17.80
N GLY A 160 8.52 19.01 17.99
CA GLY A 160 8.39 18.30 19.26
C GLY A 160 9.50 17.29 19.57
N ILE A 161 10.53 17.17 18.72
CA ILE A 161 11.63 16.21 18.94
C ILE A 161 12.51 16.66 20.11
N ASP A 162 12.62 15.81 21.12
CA ASP A 162 13.65 15.93 22.15
C ASP A 162 15.04 15.61 21.56
N ARG A 163 15.74 16.65 21.12
CA ARG A 163 17.06 16.51 20.49
C ARG A 163 18.13 16.01 21.46
N VAL A 164 17.97 16.24 22.76
CA VAL A 164 18.92 15.77 23.78
C VAL A 164 18.76 14.26 23.94
N ALA A 165 17.52 13.79 24.12
CA ALA A 165 17.23 12.37 24.24
C ALA A 165 17.57 11.60 22.95
N LEU A 166 17.28 12.18 21.77
CA LEU A 166 17.67 11.56 20.50
C LEU A 166 19.19 11.40 20.40
N ARG A 167 19.99 12.41 20.76
CA ARG A 167 21.46 12.31 20.78
C ARG A 167 21.95 11.28 21.79
N ALA A 168 21.34 11.19 22.96
CA ALA A 168 21.69 10.20 23.98
C ALA A 168 21.41 8.76 23.51
N ALA A 169 20.23 8.51 22.95
CA ALA A 169 19.86 7.19 22.39
C ALA A 169 20.81 6.79 21.25
N LEU A 170 21.18 7.77 20.43
CA LEU A 170 22.17 7.63 19.37
C LEU A 170 23.57 7.29 19.93
N ALA A 171 24.01 7.95 21.00
CA ALA A 171 25.29 7.64 21.65
C ALA A 171 25.30 6.23 22.26
N GLU A 172 24.20 5.77 22.85
CA GLU A 172 24.06 4.41 23.39
C GLU A 172 24.04 3.34 22.29
N ALA A 173 23.48 3.65 21.13
CA ALA A 173 23.35 2.70 20.03
C ALA A 173 24.66 2.46 19.26
N ARG A 174 25.52 3.48 19.15
CA ARG A 174 26.74 3.46 18.31
C ARG A 174 27.73 2.35 18.66
N PRO A 175 28.03 2.05 19.94
CA PRO A 175 28.91 0.93 20.29
C PRO A 175 28.40 -0.44 19.79
N ARG A 176 27.08 -0.62 19.63
CA ARG A 176 26.50 -1.88 19.11
C ARG A 176 26.61 -2.01 17.59
N ALA A 177 26.97 -0.93 16.90
CA ALA A 177 27.14 -0.85 15.46
C ALA A 177 28.60 -0.72 15.04
N GLU A 178 29.55 -1.15 15.88
CA GLU A 178 30.96 -1.29 15.49
C GLU A 178 31.08 -2.22 14.27
N GLY A 179 31.92 -1.85 13.30
CA GLY A 179 32.04 -2.54 12.01
C GLY A 179 30.94 -2.20 11.00
N TYR A 180 30.10 -1.19 11.29
CA TYR A 180 29.11 -0.65 10.37
C TYR A 180 29.29 0.87 10.22
N HIS A 181 29.15 1.37 9.00
CA HIS A 181 29.15 2.80 8.72
C HIS A 181 27.94 3.21 7.89
N SER A 182 27.45 4.42 8.14
CA SER A 182 26.33 5.00 7.43
C SER A 182 26.77 5.59 6.09
N VAL A 183 25.95 5.41 5.08
CA VAL A 183 26.06 6.06 3.77
C VAL A 183 24.73 6.72 3.45
N CYS A 184 24.75 7.97 2.98
CA CYS A 184 23.53 8.72 2.63
C CYS A 184 23.61 9.22 1.20
N TRP A 185 22.45 9.30 0.53
CA TRP A 185 22.33 9.84 -0.81
C TRP A 185 20.91 10.39 -1.06
N GLN A 186 20.78 11.21 -2.10
CA GLN A 186 19.52 11.78 -2.55
C GLN A 186 19.13 11.24 -3.92
N GLY A 187 17.83 11.02 -4.12
CA GLY A 187 17.28 10.60 -5.40
C GLY A 187 17.72 9.19 -5.82
N THR A 188 18.34 9.08 -6.98
CA THR A 188 18.75 7.81 -7.59
C THR A 188 19.80 7.09 -6.76
N THR A 189 19.61 5.78 -6.54
CA THR A 189 20.52 4.91 -5.82
C THR A 189 21.87 4.81 -6.54
N PRO A 190 23.01 5.08 -5.89
CA PRO A 190 24.34 4.88 -6.47
C PRO A 190 24.53 3.45 -6.99
N GLN A 191 25.25 3.30 -8.10
CA GLN A 191 25.35 2.03 -8.83
C GLN A 191 25.89 0.90 -7.95
N GLU A 192 26.82 1.21 -7.06
CA GLU A 192 27.42 0.31 -6.09
C GLU A 192 26.42 -0.26 -5.07
N TYR A 193 25.27 0.39 -4.85
CA TYR A 193 24.27 -0.01 -3.85
C TYR A 193 23.00 -0.63 -4.44
N VAL A 194 22.77 -0.51 -5.75
CA VAL A 194 21.52 -0.96 -6.38
C VAL A 194 21.22 -2.43 -6.11
N ALA A 195 22.23 -3.29 -6.21
CA ALA A 195 22.05 -4.73 -5.99
C ALA A 195 21.68 -5.05 -4.54
N ASP A 196 22.28 -4.37 -3.58
CA ASP A 196 21.96 -4.55 -2.15
C ASP A 196 20.59 -3.96 -1.80
N ILE A 197 20.22 -2.82 -2.38
CA ILE A 197 18.87 -2.25 -2.22
C ILE A 197 17.82 -3.17 -2.82
N ALA A 198 18.06 -3.75 -4.00
CA ALA A 198 17.18 -4.74 -4.59
C ALA A 198 17.05 -5.97 -3.66
N HIS A 199 18.16 -6.48 -3.13
CA HIS A 199 18.13 -7.58 -2.16
C HIS A 199 17.28 -7.24 -0.93
N LEU A 200 17.49 -6.08 -0.31
CA LEU A 200 16.76 -5.64 0.88
C LEU A 200 15.27 -5.40 0.57
N ASP A 201 14.95 -4.74 -0.53
CA ASP A 201 13.57 -4.43 -0.91
C ASP A 201 12.76 -5.71 -1.18
N GLY A 202 13.37 -6.73 -1.81
CA GLY A 202 12.72 -8.03 -2.04
C GLY A 202 12.41 -8.79 -0.75
N ARG A 203 13.10 -8.46 0.34
CA ARG A 203 12.82 -9.03 1.67
C ARG A 203 11.73 -8.28 2.43
N LEU A 204 11.41 -7.04 2.07
CA LEU A 204 10.44 -6.23 2.82
C LEU A 204 9.06 -6.90 2.89
N LEU A 205 8.61 -7.53 1.80
CA LEU A 205 7.34 -8.26 1.77
C LEU A 205 7.37 -9.57 2.56
N MET A 206 8.53 -10.18 2.76
CA MET A 206 8.68 -11.41 3.55
C MET A 206 8.48 -11.18 5.05
N ASP A 207 8.89 -10.00 5.54
CA ASP A 207 8.89 -9.66 6.97
C ASP A 207 7.57 -9.01 7.42
N ALA A 208 6.67 -8.66 6.49
CA ALA A 208 5.37 -8.09 6.80
C ALA A 208 4.37 -9.22 7.15
N PRO A 209 3.70 -9.18 8.31
CA PRO A 209 2.61 -10.11 8.60
C PRO A 209 1.44 -9.79 7.66
N MET A 210 1.40 -10.48 6.53
CA MET A 210 0.32 -10.35 5.55
C MET A 210 -0.92 -11.17 5.94
N ASP A 211 -0.81 -12.02 6.97
CA ASP A 211 -1.81 -12.90 7.60
C ASP A 211 -2.73 -13.59 6.57
N ASP A 212 -3.75 -12.86 6.11
CA ASP A 212 -4.78 -13.31 5.21
C ASP A 212 -4.57 -12.87 3.74
N VAL A 213 -3.76 -11.85 3.46
CA VAL A 213 -3.49 -11.37 2.11
C VAL A 213 -2.53 -12.31 1.40
N GLN A 214 -3.01 -12.99 0.36
CA GLN A 214 -2.19 -13.82 -0.53
C GLN A 214 -1.43 -12.92 -1.50
N TRP A 215 -0.40 -12.26 -0.97
CA TRP A 215 0.58 -11.50 -1.76
C TRP A 215 1.92 -12.20 -1.63
N GLU A 216 2.48 -12.57 -2.77
CA GLU A 216 3.74 -13.30 -2.86
C GLU A 216 4.92 -12.34 -2.79
N PRO A 217 6.05 -12.78 -2.23
CA PRO A 217 7.29 -12.02 -2.21
C PRO A 217 7.75 -11.73 -3.62
N GLU A 218 8.19 -10.51 -3.85
CA GLU A 218 8.50 -10.05 -5.18
C GLU A 218 10.01 -10.10 -5.45
N GLN A 219 10.40 -10.49 -6.67
CA GLN A 219 11.81 -10.54 -7.05
C GLN A 219 12.28 -9.14 -7.51
N VAL A 220 12.93 -8.40 -6.61
CA VAL A 220 13.56 -7.13 -6.96
C VAL A 220 14.93 -7.34 -7.56
N ASP A 221 15.14 -6.78 -8.74
CA ASP A 221 16.45 -6.65 -9.34
C ASP A 221 16.84 -5.17 -9.54
N ALA A 222 18.00 -4.94 -10.13
CA ALA A 222 18.50 -3.60 -10.41
C ALA A 222 17.60 -2.82 -11.39
N ASP A 223 17.14 -3.43 -12.48
CA ASP A 223 16.37 -2.74 -13.51
C ASP A 223 15.02 -2.25 -12.98
N ARG A 224 14.43 -3.03 -12.10
CA ARG A 224 13.22 -2.69 -11.36
C ARG A 224 13.42 -1.54 -10.39
N ILE A 225 14.51 -1.53 -9.62
CA ILE A 225 14.86 -0.36 -8.80
C ILE A 225 14.95 0.88 -9.70
N ARG A 226 15.67 0.81 -10.82
CA ARG A 226 15.78 1.94 -11.77
C ARG A 226 14.42 2.38 -12.32
N GLY A 227 13.55 1.43 -12.64
CA GLY A 227 12.19 1.72 -13.11
C GLY A 227 11.34 2.42 -12.06
N ASN A 228 11.39 1.95 -10.80
CA ASN A 228 10.70 2.57 -9.68
C ASN A 228 11.21 3.99 -9.45
N GLU A 229 12.53 4.20 -9.51
CA GLU A 229 13.14 5.53 -9.38
C GLU A 229 12.62 6.51 -10.42
N ARG A 230 12.55 6.11 -11.70
CA ARG A 230 11.98 6.94 -12.78
C ARG A 230 10.51 7.29 -12.55
N ALA A 231 9.70 6.33 -12.08
CA ALA A 231 8.29 6.58 -11.78
C ALA A 231 8.12 7.57 -10.60
N LEU A 232 8.95 7.44 -9.56
CA LEU A 232 8.94 8.35 -8.41
C LEU A 232 9.44 9.75 -8.79
N ASP A 233 10.41 9.87 -9.70
CA ASP A 233 10.86 11.15 -10.25
C ASP A 233 9.75 11.85 -11.05
N ALA A 234 9.00 11.10 -11.87
CA ALA A 234 7.84 11.64 -12.58
C ALA A 234 6.79 12.20 -11.60
N ARG A 235 6.54 11.49 -10.49
CA ARG A 235 5.65 11.92 -9.39
C ARG A 235 6.18 13.12 -8.60
N GLY A 236 7.45 13.49 -8.79
CA GLY A 236 8.09 14.60 -8.08
C GLY A 236 8.48 14.29 -6.65
N ARG A 237 8.83 13.04 -6.36
CA ARG A 237 9.30 12.62 -5.03
C ARG A 237 10.77 12.96 -4.85
N ARG A 238 11.05 13.85 -3.90
CA ARG A 238 12.41 14.12 -3.42
C ARG A 238 12.75 13.09 -2.35
N ARG A 239 13.72 12.23 -2.62
CA ARG A 239 13.99 11.01 -1.83
C ARG A 239 15.32 11.12 -1.11
N TYR A 240 15.33 10.74 0.16
CA TYR A 240 16.44 10.83 1.09
C TYR A 240 16.70 9.45 1.67
N HIS A 241 17.82 8.86 1.29
CA HIS A 241 18.18 7.50 1.64
C HIS A 241 19.30 7.48 2.67
N LEU A 242 19.24 6.49 3.54
CA LEU A 242 20.37 6.10 4.36
C LEU A 242 20.52 4.58 4.40
N GLY A 243 21.73 4.12 4.09
CA GLY A 243 22.14 2.74 4.21
C GLY A 243 23.16 2.53 5.33
N MET A 244 23.11 1.38 6.00
CA MET A 244 24.18 0.91 6.87
C MET A 244 25.00 -0.12 6.11
N ARG A 245 26.28 0.19 5.88
CA ARG A 245 27.23 -0.70 5.21
C ARG A 245 28.06 -1.45 6.24
N HIS A 246 28.13 -2.77 6.08
CA HIS A 246 28.94 -3.65 6.91
C HIS A 246 30.37 -3.69 6.37
N GLU A 247 31.36 -3.38 7.19
CA GLU A 247 32.74 -3.22 6.75
C GLU A 247 33.35 -4.53 6.23
N ALA A 248 33.18 -5.63 6.96
CA ALA A 248 33.83 -6.88 6.61
C ALA A 248 33.30 -7.50 5.30
N SER A 249 32.02 -7.28 4.96
CA SER A 249 31.45 -7.76 3.69
C SER A 249 31.42 -6.70 2.60
N GLY A 250 31.57 -5.42 2.94
CA GLY A 250 31.40 -4.29 2.04
C GLY A 250 29.97 -4.04 1.57
N ARG A 251 28.98 -4.80 2.06
CA ARG A 251 27.58 -4.76 1.61
C ARG A 251 26.72 -3.78 2.40
N LEU A 252 25.71 -3.23 1.76
CA LEU A 252 24.65 -2.47 2.42
C LEU A 252 23.62 -3.45 3.03
N VAL A 253 23.48 -3.42 4.35
CA VAL A 253 22.74 -4.45 5.13
C VAL A 253 21.54 -3.88 5.89
N ALA A 254 21.38 -2.56 5.90
CA ALA A 254 20.15 -1.91 6.33
C ALA A 254 19.89 -0.70 5.45
N TRP A 255 18.62 -0.39 5.21
CA TRP A 255 18.20 0.73 4.39
C TRP A 255 16.95 1.38 4.96
N THR A 256 16.92 2.71 4.95
CA THR A 256 15.72 3.51 5.22
C THR A 256 15.54 4.61 4.17
N LEU A 257 14.29 4.97 3.92
CA LEU A 257 13.89 6.00 2.96
C LEU A 257 12.90 6.97 3.59
N LEU A 258 13.19 8.27 3.46
CA LEU A 258 12.27 9.37 3.67
C LEU A 258 12.04 10.07 2.34
N ASP A 259 10.85 10.57 2.09
CA ASP A 259 10.61 11.38 0.90
C ASP A 259 9.60 12.51 1.10
N VAL A 260 9.73 13.53 0.26
CA VAL A 260 8.93 14.75 0.29
C VAL A 260 8.19 14.88 -1.04
N GLY A 261 6.89 15.15 -0.95
CA GLY A 261 6.03 15.35 -2.11
C GLY A 261 6.28 16.71 -2.80
N ALA A 262 5.83 16.83 -4.05
CA ALA A 262 6.00 18.07 -4.83
C ALA A 262 5.10 19.23 -4.38
N SER A 263 4.00 18.96 -3.68
CA SER A 263 2.98 19.97 -3.31
C SER A 263 2.90 20.29 -1.82
N ALA A 264 3.74 19.66 -0.99
CA ALA A 264 3.79 19.90 0.45
C ALA A 264 5.24 19.78 0.94
N ASP A 265 5.94 20.91 1.01
CA ASP A 265 7.30 21.02 1.54
C ASP A 265 7.36 20.85 3.07
N TRP A 266 6.25 21.10 3.76
CA TRP A 266 6.13 20.95 5.19
C TRP A 266 5.93 19.51 5.68
N HIS A 267 5.76 18.55 4.76
CA HIS A 267 5.40 17.17 5.05
C HIS A 267 6.35 16.18 4.37
N ALA A 268 6.74 15.12 5.10
CA ALA A 268 7.46 13.98 4.54
C ALA A 268 6.78 12.66 4.90
N PHE A 269 7.09 11.61 4.16
CA PHE A 269 6.75 10.24 4.52
C PHE A 269 8.00 9.44 4.89
N GLN A 270 7.94 8.73 6.02
CA GLN A 270 8.85 7.64 6.31
C GLN A 270 8.33 6.38 5.59
N GLN A 271 9.07 5.99 4.57
CA GLN A 271 8.84 4.80 3.76
C GLN A 271 9.52 3.59 4.44
N ILE A 272 10.10 2.69 3.65
CA ILE A 272 10.79 1.49 4.11
C ILE A 272 11.82 1.78 5.21
N THR A 273 11.90 0.85 6.16
CA THR A 273 13.12 0.64 6.95
C THR A 273 13.31 -0.85 7.15
N ILE A 274 14.43 -1.37 6.67
CA ILE A 274 14.74 -2.79 6.74
C ILE A 274 16.18 -3.01 7.19
N VAL A 275 16.37 -4.07 7.97
CA VAL A 275 17.68 -4.58 8.39
C VAL A 275 17.71 -6.06 8.03
N ASP A 276 18.74 -6.45 7.29
CA ASP A 276 18.99 -7.86 6.97
C ASP A 276 19.01 -8.68 8.28
N PRO A 277 18.29 -9.82 8.35
CA PRO A 277 18.24 -10.63 9.56
C PRO A 277 19.60 -10.99 10.18
N ALA A 278 20.61 -11.23 9.36
CA ALA A 278 21.96 -11.59 9.84
C ALA A 278 22.66 -10.42 10.56
N HIS A 279 22.15 -9.20 10.41
CA HIS A 279 22.71 -7.96 10.96
C HIS A 279 21.76 -7.30 11.98
N ARG A 280 20.71 -8.01 12.43
CA ARG A 280 19.82 -7.54 13.51
C ARG A 280 20.52 -7.61 14.87
N GLY A 281 20.02 -6.86 15.85
CA GLY A 281 20.61 -6.77 17.20
C GLY A 281 21.65 -5.66 17.36
N HIS A 282 22.16 -5.09 16.26
CA HIS A 282 23.19 -4.04 16.24
C HIS A 282 22.64 -2.60 16.28
N ARG A 283 21.36 -2.41 16.60
CA ARG A 283 20.66 -1.09 16.61
C ARG A 283 20.69 -0.33 15.28
N LEU A 284 21.04 -0.97 14.16
CA LEU A 284 21.17 -0.36 12.83
C LEU A 284 19.92 0.40 12.38
N GLY A 285 18.72 -0.15 12.62
CA GLY A 285 17.47 0.52 12.24
C GLY A 285 17.20 1.82 13.00
N LEU A 286 17.60 1.92 14.26
CA LEU A 286 17.48 3.16 15.05
C LEU A 286 18.45 4.21 14.49
N ILE A 287 19.71 3.82 14.33
CA ILE A 287 20.78 4.71 13.83
C ILE A 287 20.40 5.23 12.44
N ALA A 288 19.99 4.33 11.55
CA ALA A 288 19.61 4.66 10.19
C ALA A 288 18.46 5.68 10.13
N LYS A 289 17.39 5.47 10.89
CA LYS A 289 16.26 6.41 10.92
C LYS A 289 16.64 7.78 11.48
N ALA A 290 17.39 7.80 12.59
CA ALA A 290 17.77 9.04 13.25
C ALA A 290 18.73 9.88 12.39
N GLU A 291 19.69 9.23 11.73
CA GLU A 291 20.62 9.90 10.83
C GLU A 291 19.95 10.32 9.51
N ASN A 292 19.02 9.52 8.97
CA ASN A 292 18.28 9.91 7.76
C ASN A 292 17.33 11.08 8.03
N LEU A 293 16.74 11.13 9.23
CA LEU A 293 15.97 12.29 9.69
C LEU A 293 16.84 13.55 9.71
N HIS A 294 18.07 13.45 10.22
CA HIS A 294 19.00 14.58 10.19
C HIS A 294 19.39 14.97 8.76
N HIS A 295 19.65 13.98 7.90
CA HIS A 295 19.96 14.18 6.49
C HIS A 295 18.82 14.91 5.75
N LEU A 296 17.58 14.45 5.91
CA LEU A 296 16.38 15.09 5.38
C LEU A 296 16.27 16.54 5.87
N LEU A 297 16.28 16.78 7.18
CA LEU A 297 16.04 18.11 7.75
C LEU A 297 17.14 19.14 7.42
N THR A 298 18.33 18.67 7.03
CA THR A 298 19.40 19.54 6.53
C THR A 298 19.09 20.09 5.13
N HIS A 299 18.38 19.33 4.31
CA HIS A 299 18.04 19.70 2.94
C HIS A 299 16.61 20.24 2.81
N GLU A 300 15.71 19.84 3.71
CA GLU A 300 14.28 20.18 3.72
C GLU A 300 13.89 20.81 5.06
N PRO A 301 14.43 22.00 5.41
CA PRO A 301 14.19 22.63 6.71
C PRO A 301 12.72 23.04 6.92
N ALA A 302 11.92 23.10 5.85
CA ALA A 302 10.49 23.38 5.91
C ALA A 302 9.66 22.21 6.47
N VAL A 303 10.19 20.98 6.48
CA VAL A 303 9.47 19.79 6.97
C VAL A 303 9.17 19.93 8.46
N ARG A 304 7.89 19.92 8.79
CA ARG A 304 7.35 20.01 10.16
C ARG A 304 6.75 18.70 10.64
N VAL A 305 6.28 17.88 9.70
CA VAL A 305 5.50 16.67 9.99
C VAL A 305 6.00 15.51 9.15
N ILE A 306 6.19 14.34 9.77
CA ILE A 306 6.54 13.10 9.07
C ILE A 306 5.50 12.03 9.41
N ASP A 307 4.82 11.50 8.40
CA ASP A 307 3.87 10.39 8.56
C ASP A 307 4.48 9.05 8.15
N THR A 308 4.00 7.98 8.79
CA THR A 308 4.27 6.59 8.38
C THR A 308 3.09 5.69 8.73
N PHE A 309 3.00 4.54 8.07
CA PHE A 309 1.94 3.55 8.28
C PHE A 309 2.56 2.27 8.81
N THR A 310 2.01 1.78 9.92
CA THR A 310 2.55 0.59 10.60
C THR A 310 1.42 -0.29 11.12
N PRO A 311 1.54 -1.63 11.09
CA PRO A 311 0.55 -2.49 11.72
C PRO A 311 0.43 -2.22 13.23
N PRO A 312 -0.76 -2.32 13.85
CA PRO A 312 -0.97 -2.07 15.28
C PRO A 312 0.02 -2.82 16.19
N ALA A 313 0.34 -4.07 15.86
CA ALA A 313 1.23 -4.94 16.65
C ALA A 313 2.70 -4.47 16.68
N THR A 314 3.14 -3.67 15.70
CA THR A 314 4.51 -3.13 15.64
C THR A 314 4.69 -1.88 16.52
N ALA A 315 3.63 -1.44 17.21
CA ALA A 315 3.64 -0.28 18.09
C ALA A 315 4.70 -0.34 19.21
N THR A 316 5.07 -1.53 19.69
CA THR A 316 6.04 -1.72 20.77
C THR A 316 7.48 -1.40 20.31
N TRP A 317 7.80 -1.68 19.04
CA TRP A 317 9.10 -1.37 18.43
C TRP A 317 9.26 0.11 18.12
N TRP A 318 8.22 0.77 17.60
CA TRP A 318 8.26 2.22 17.38
C TRP A 318 8.23 2.99 18.70
N ARG A 319 7.44 2.56 19.69
CA ARG A 319 7.53 3.14 21.03
C ARG A 319 8.94 2.98 21.56
N SER A 320 9.58 1.81 21.57
CA SER A 320 10.93 1.68 22.16
C SER A 320 12.01 2.56 21.50
N THR A 321 11.91 2.86 20.20
CA THR A 321 12.81 3.82 19.50
C THR A 321 12.39 5.29 19.65
N SER A 322 11.12 5.57 19.98
CA SER A 322 10.54 6.93 20.05
C SER A 322 10.06 7.32 21.45
N SER A 323 10.20 6.44 22.44
CA SER A 323 9.87 6.64 23.85
C SER A 323 11.13 6.70 24.71
N SER A 324 12.27 6.30 24.16
CA SER A 324 13.60 6.68 24.63
C SER A 324 13.94 8.14 24.23
N ALA A 325 13.25 8.70 23.24
CA ALA A 325 13.22 10.13 22.95
C ALA A 325 11.84 10.67 23.33
N SER A 326 11.66 11.24 24.52
CA SER A 326 10.40 11.69 25.10
C SER A 326 9.64 12.73 24.25
N ALA A 327 8.99 12.29 23.18
CA ALA A 327 8.01 13.07 22.43
C ALA A 327 6.62 12.88 23.08
N ARG A 328 6.02 13.98 23.53
CA ARG A 328 4.65 14.01 24.04
C ARG A 328 3.71 13.82 22.85
N TRP A 329 3.01 12.69 22.81
CA TRP A 329 1.93 12.44 21.86
C TRP A 329 0.68 13.15 22.38
N THR A 330 0.41 14.36 21.90
CA THR A 330 -0.80 15.10 22.29
C THR A 330 -1.98 14.70 21.39
N PRO A 331 -3.14 14.31 21.95
CA PRO A 331 -4.41 14.49 21.26
C PRO A 331 -4.59 16.00 21.00
N GLY A 332 -5.16 16.36 19.85
CA GLY A 332 -5.55 17.75 19.59
C GLY A 332 -6.49 18.27 20.70
N PRO A 333 -6.60 19.60 20.88
CA PRO A 333 -7.27 20.18 22.03
C PRO A 333 -8.76 19.81 22.03
N THR A 334 -9.18 18.99 22.99
CA THR A 334 -10.58 18.91 23.43
C THR A 334 -10.63 19.31 24.90
N GLY A 335 -11.50 20.28 25.18
CA GLY A 335 -11.64 20.86 26.52
C GLY A 335 -12.09 19.86 27.58
N SER A 336 -11.75 20.21 28.82
CA SER A 336 -12.34 19.78 30.11
C SER A 336 -12.29 18.29 30.50
N SER A 337 -11.28 17.96 31.32
CA SER A 337 -11.29 17.31 32.66
C SER A 337 -12.08 16.01 32.98
N PRO A 338 -11.68 15.25 34.03
CA PRO A 338 -11.38 13.83 33.90
C PRO A 338 -12.31 12.90 34.68
N SER A 339 -12.34 11.61 34.31
CA SER A 339 -12.61 10.53 35.26
C SER A 339 -12.01 9.20 34.80
N ASP A 340 -11.35 8.54 35.75
CA ASP A 340 -10.75 7.21 35.69
C ASP A 340 -11.67 6.10 35.16
N GLY A 341 -11.06 5.02 34.63
CA GLY A 341 -11.80 3.77 34.45
C GLY A 341 -11.17 2.77 33.48
N HIS A 342 -10.26 1.96 33.99
CA HIS A 342 -9.89 0.60 33.56
C HIS A 342 -10.38 0.09 32.19
N SER A 343 -9.40 -0.10 31.29
CA SER A 343 -9.50 -0.88 30.05
C SER A 343 -9.94 -2.33 30.35
N ARG A 344 -11.15 -2.69 29.91
CA ARG A 344 -11.57 -4.09 29.72
C ARG A 344 -11.70 -4.35 28.22
N TYR A 345 -10.82 -5.21 27.70
CA TYR A 345 -10.96 -5.79 26.37
C TYR A 345 -12.19 -6.71 26.34
N CYS A 346 -13.02 -6.58 25.31
CA CYS A 346 -14.03 -7.58 25.00
C CYS A 346 -13.90 -7.97 23.51
N SER A 347 -13.51 -9.22 23.31
CA SER A 347 -13.44 -9.95 22.04
C SER A 347 -14.68 -10.82 21.86
N ARG A 348 -15.27 -10.88 20.65
CA ARG A 348 -16.04 -11.98 20.00
C ARG A 348 -16.95 -11.40 18.89
N SER A 349 -17.28 -12.04 17.76
CA SER A 349 -17.50 -13.47 17.51
C SER A 349 -17.19 -13.92 16.06
N VAL A 350 -17.02 -15.24 15.98
CA VAL A 350 -16.83 -16.19 14.88
C VAL A 350 -18.11 -16.47 14.08
N LEU A 351 -17.97 -16.96 12.83
CA LEU A 351 -18.72 -18.13 12.35
C LEU A 351 -17.97 -18.86 11.20
N ARG A 352 -17.66 -20.14 11.46
CA ARG A 352 -17.12 -21.15 10.53
C ARG A 352 -18.15 -21.56 9.48
N HIS A 353 -17.66 -22.13 8.37
CA HIS A 353 -18.25 -23.37 7.86
C HIS A 353 -17.14 -24.29 7.30
N ASP A 354 -17.13 -25.53 7.80
CA ASP A 354 -16.23 -26.62 7.42
C ASP A 354 -16.48 -27.15 6.00
N GLY A 355 -15.44 -27.73 5.41
CA GLY A 355 -15.49 -28.57 4.22
C GLY A 355 -14.08 -28.98 3.76
N GLY A 356 -13.60 -30.13 4.23
CA GLY A 356 -12.28 -30.67 3.88
C GLY A 356 -12.26 -31.49 2.58
N HIS A 357 -11.06 -31.68 2.01
CA HIS A 357 -10.51 -32.99 1.62
C HIS A 357 -9.08 -32.89 1.07
N ASP A 358 -8.35 -34.00 1.30
CA ASP A 358 -6.92 -34.26 1.10
C ASP A 358 -6.45 -34.41 -0.37
N GLY A 359 -5.13 -34.32 -0.57
CA GLY A 359 -4.42 -34.98 -1.68
C GLY A 359 -3.16 -34.25 -2.20
N ASP A 360 -1.99 -34.81 -1.87
CA ASP A 360 -0.61 -34.50 -2.37
C ASP A 360 -0.15 -35.66 -3.32
N PRO A 361 1.06 -35.75 -3.94
CA PRO A 361 2.08 -34.78 -4.41
C PRO A 361 2.59 -35.01 -5.88
N ALA A 362 3.53 -34.14 -6.30
CA ALA A 362 4.77 -34.39 -7.10
C ALA A 362 4.90 -33.88 -8.56
N SER A 363 5.73 -32.82 -8.73
CA SER A 363 6.89 -32.56 -9.65
C SER A 363 6.84 -32.89 -11.18
N PRO A 364 7.61 -32.20 -12.07
CA PRO A 364 8.94 -31.63 -11.83
C PRO A 364 9.26 -30.23 -12.39
N VAL A 365 10.41 -29.75 -11.90
CA VAL A 365 11.22 -28.59 -12.27
C VAL A 365 11.29 -28.36 -13.79
N ARG A 366 10.99 -27.12 -14.20
CA ARG A 366 11.42 -26.54 -15.48
C ARG A 366 12.13 -25.21 -15.20
N GLU A 367 13.35 -25.10 -15.69
CA GLU A 367 14.13 -23.86 -15.77
C GLU A 367 13.31 -22.77 -16.47
N ALA A 368 12.88 -21.77 -15.69
CA ALA A 368 12.23 -20.58 -16.23
C ALA A 368 13.26 -19.46 -16.36
N ARG A 369 13.35 -18.94 -17.59
CA ARG A 369 14.23 -17.84 -17.98
C ARG A 369 13.98 -16.60 -17.14
N ARG A 370 15.08 -15.98 -16.71
CA ARG A 370 15.18 -14.82 -15.84
C ARG A 370 14.61 -13.58 -16.54
N HIS A 371 13.54 -13.01 -16.00
CA HIS A 371 13.06 -11.67 -16.36
C HIS A 371 12.58 -10.95 -15.09
N PRO A 372 13.00 -9.69 -14.81
CA PRO A 372 12.82 -9.06 -13.49
C PRO A 372 11.82 -7.87 -13.40
N GLN A 373 11.12 -7.70 -12.25
CA GLN A 373 9.69 -7.24 -12.23
C GLN A 373 9.11 -6.82 -10.82
N PRO A 374 8.11 -5.88 -10.60
CA PRO A 374 8.07 -4.52 -9.91
C PRO A 374 7.19 -4.26 -8.64
N CYS A 375 7.63 -3.32 -7.76
CA CYS A 375 7.09 -3.06 -6.41
C CYS A 375 5.93 -2.07 -6.30
N ALA A 376 5.03 -2.29 -5.33
CA ALA A 376 3.87 -1.44 -5.03
C ALA A 376 4.21 -0.15 -4.25
N ASP A 377 3.64 0.98 -4.70
CA ASP A 377 3.68 2.29 -4.04
C ASP A 377 2.60 2.37 -2.93
N ARG A 378 3.03 2.53 -1.66
CA ARG A 378 2.17 2.52 -0.46
C ARG A 378 1.61 3.89 -0.08
N ASP A 379 1.70 4.90 -0.94
CA ASP A 379 1.21 6.25 -0.66
C ASP A 379 -0.28 6.48 -1.00
N HIS A 380 -1.06 5.42 -1.22
CA HIS A 380 -2.52 5.53 -1.34
C HIS A 380 -3.10 5.74 0.06
N GLY A 381 -4.05 6.68 0.19
CA GLY A 381 -4.51 7.23 1.47
C GLY A 381 -4.66 6.23 2.62
N ALA A 382 -4.18 6.65 3.79
CA ALA A 382 -4.32 6.03 5.11
C ALA A 382 -5.60 5.18 5.29
N GLY A 383 -5.54 3.86 5.21
CA GLY A 383 -6.75 3.08 5.39
C GLY A 383 -6.56 1.58 5.59
N LEU A 384 -7.46 1.01 6.39
CA LEU A 384 -7.66 -0.42 6.59
C LEU A 384 -7.62 -1.13 5.24
N LEU A 385 -6.73 -2.10 5.11
CA LEU A 385 -6.62 -2.98 3.96
C LEU A 385 -7.83 -3.91 4.01
N VAL A 386 -8.75 -3.78 3.06
CA VAL A 386 -9.95 -4.61 3.00
C VAL A 386 -9.75 -5.70 1.94
N ARG A 387 -9.75 -6.96 2.39
CA ARG A 387 -9.66 -8.23 1.67
C ARG A 387 -11.02 -8.86 1.29
N LEU A 388 -11.03 -9.44 0.10
CA LEU A 388 -11.89 -10.53 -0.41
C LEU A 388 -13.42 -10.36 -0.35
N SER A 389 -13.96 -10.02 -1.50
CA SER A 389 -14.95 -10.92 -2.11
C SER A 389 -14.22 -11.85 -3.10
N ARG A 390 -14.41 -13.18 -2.98
CA ARG A 390 -14.20 -14.06 -4.15
C ARG A 390 -15.07 -13.46 -5.24
N ILE A 391 -14.48 -13.18 -6.39
CA ILE A 391 -15.25 -12.82 -7.57
C ILE A 391 -15.98 -14.10 -8.01
N SER A 392 -17.14 -14.37 -7.40
CA SER A 392 -17.92 -15.59 -7.63
C SER A 392 -18.28 -15.72 -9.11
N GLN A 393 -18.14 -16.93 -9.65
CA GLN A 393 -18.75 -17.28 -10.93
C GLN A 393 -20.29 -17.19 -10.78
N PRO A 394 -21.03 -16.72 -11.80
CA PRO A 394 -22.47 -16.91 -11.82
C PRO A 394 -22.79 -18.42 -11.79
N PRO A 395 -23.90 -18.85 -11.16
CA PRO A 395 -24.29 -20.26 -11.18
C PRO A 395 -24.45 -20.71 -12.62
N GLY A 396 -23.58 -21.64 -13.04
CA GLY A 396 -23.64 -22.24 -14.35
C GLY A 396 -24.99 -22.91 -14.55
N VAL A 397 -25.65 -22.55 -15.66
CA VAL A 397 -26.82 -23.25 -16.19
C VAL A 397 -26.45 -24.73 -16.33
N ARG A 398 -27.00 -25.57 -15.45
CA ARG A 398 -26.90 -27.02 -15.57
C ARG A 398 -27.54 -27.42 -16.90
N ARG A 399 -26.73 -27.86 -17.86
CA ARG A 399 -27.23 -28.59 -19.03
C ARG A 399 -27.75 -29.94 -18.55
N ASP A 400 -29.08 -30.07 -18.55
CA ASP A 400 -29.80 -31.29 -18.25
C ASP A 400 -29.48 -32.36 -19.32
N ARG A 401 -28.68 -33.36 -18.96
CA ARG A 401 -28.51 -34.59 -19.74
C ARG A 401 -29.41 -35.67 -19.13
N ARG A 402 -30.69 -35.64 -19.50
CA ARG A 402 -31.58 -36.79 -19.31
C ARG A 402 -31.42 -37.81 -20.45
N ARG A 403 -31.19 -39.04 -20.02
CA ARG A 403 -31.09 -40.29 -20.77
C ARG A 403 -32.31 -40.55 -21.66
N ARG A 404 -32.07 -41.10 -22.85
CA ARG A 404 -32.90 -42.19 -23.40
C ARG A 404 -32.00 -43.34 -23.88
N ARG A 405 -32.24 -44.51 -23.28
CA ARG A 405 -31.76 -45.84 -23.69
C ARG A 405 -32.74 -46.43 -24.72
N GLN A 406 -32.26 -47.49 -25.39
CA GLN A 406 -32.90 -48.39 -26.38
C GLN A 406 -32.61 -47.98 -27.83
N GLY A 407 -32.09 -48.82 -28.72
CA GLY A 407 -32.00 -50.28 -28.71
C GLY A 407 -30.87 -50.81 -29.61
N ARG A 408 -30.70 -52.13 -29.51
CA ARG A 408 -29.64 -52.99 -30.04
C ARG A 408 -29.74 -53.24 -31.56
N LEU A 409 -28.58 -53.61 -32.13
CA LEU A 409 -28.31 -54.62 -33.18
C LEU A 409 -28.12 -54.19 -34.66
N ARG A 410 -26.94 -54.64 -35.15
CA ARG A 410 -26.56 -55.16 -36.49
C ARG A 410 -26.11 -54.18 -37.58
N GLY A 411 -24.92 -54.47 -38.12
CA GLY A 411 -24.67 -54.48 -39.57
C GLY A 411 -23.75 -53.39 -40.14
N VAL A 412 -22.46 -53.70 -40.25
CA VAL A 412 -21.48 -53.19 -41.24
C VAL A 412 -21.95 -53.64 -42.66
N PRO A 413 -21.61 -53.02 -43.84
CA PRO A 413 -20.36 -52.31 -44.22
C PRO A 413 -20.43 -51.02 -45.05
N ARG A 414 -19.28 -50.33 -45.03
CA ARG A 414 -18.50 -49.62 -46.09
C ARG A 414 -19.26 -48.98 -47.27
N TRP A 415 -18.96 -47.70 -47.52
CA TRP A 415 -18.04 -47.24 -48.58
C TRP A 415 -17.22 -46.07 -48.08
#